data_AF-A0A430FK57-F1
#
_entry.id   AF-A0A430FK57-F1
#
_cell.length_a   1.000
_cell.length_b   1.000
_cell.length_c   1.000
_cell.angle_alpha   90.00
_cell.angle_beta   90.00
_cell.angle_gamma   90.00
#
_symmetry.space_group_name_H-M   'P 1'
#
loop_
_entity.id
_entity.type
_entity.pdbx_description
1 polymer ?
#
loop_
_entity_poly.entity_id
_entity_poly.type
_entity_poly.pdbx_seq_one_letter_code
_entity_poly.pdbx_strand_id
1 'polypeptide(L)' 'MDRKRIMEEAIHSGEMEGAYVSAEFRRDAEQYVDGDFTIEELMTRTKRRWKVDKHEPKAAAHA' A
#
# COMPACT_ATOMS: atom_id res chain seq x y z
N MET A 1 15.18 -13.67 5.78
CA MET A 1 13.84 -13.48 5.20
C MET A 1 14.02 -12.84 3.85
N ASP A 2 13.47 -13.43 2.79
CA ASP A 2 13.50 -12.84 1.46
C ASP A 2 12.35 -11.85 1.33
N ARG A 3 12.65 -10.56 1.48
CA ARG A 3 11.64 -9.49 1.45
C ARG A 3 10.91 -9.45 0.12
N LYS A 4 11.60 -9.74 -0.99
CA LYS A 4 11.04 -9.73 -2.33
C LYS A 4 9.95 -10.80 -2.44
N ARG A 5 10.29 -12.04 -2.11
CA ARG A 5 9.35 -13.16 -2.15
C ARG A 5 8.12 -12.91 -1.27
N ILE A 6 8.31 -12.37 -0.06
CA ILE A 6 7.21 -12.06 0.86
C ILE A 6 6.27 -11.01 0.26
N MET A 7 6.80 -9.95 -0.34
CA MET A 7 5.98 -8.91 -0.96
C MET A 7 5.25 -9.42 -2.21
N GLU A 8 5.91 -10.22 -3.05
CA GLU A 8 5.30 -10.84 -4.23
C GLU A 8 4.14 -11.77 -3.83
N GLU A 9 4.34 -12.64 -2.83
CA GLU A 9 3.30 -13.54 -2.30
C GLU A 9 2.13 -12.75 -1.69
N ALA A 10 2.40 -11.70 -0.92
CA ALA A 10 1.37 -10.88 -0.30
C ALA A 10 0.52 -10.13 -1.33
N ILE A 11 1.17 -9.54 -2.35
CA ILE A 11 0.49 -8.84 -3.45
C ILE A 11 -0.36 -9.83 -4.25
N HIS A 12 0.22 -10.98 -4.61
CA HIS A 12 -0.48 -11.99 -5.38
C HIS A 12 -1.69 -12.56 -4.63
N SER A 13 -1.54 -12.86 -3.32
CA SER A 13 -2.65 -13.29 -2.48
C SER A 13 -3.78 -12.26 -2.44
N GLY A 14 -3.43 -10.98 -2.25
CA GLY A 14 -4.41 -9.89 -2.26
C GLY A 14 -5.14 -9.78 -3.60
N GLU A 15 -4.40 -9.87 -4.72
CA GLU A 15 -5.00 -9.82 -6.06
C GLU A 15 -5.89 -11.03 -6.34
N MET A 16 -5.53 -12.23 -5.88
CA MET A 16 -6.39 -13.42 -5.96
C MET A 16 -7.68 -13.28 -5.14
N GLU A 17 -7.63 -12.56 -4.03
CA GLU A 17 -8.80 -12.22 -3.21
C GLU A 17 -9.63 -11.06 -3.79
N GLY A 18 -9.22 -10.50 -4.94
CA GLY A 18 -9.89 -9.39 -5.60
C GLY A 18 -9.55 -8.02 -5.01
N ALA A 19 -8.55 -7.93 -4.14
CA ALA A 19 -8.08 -6.66 -3.60
C ALA A 19 -7.28 -5.89 -4.67
N TYR A 20 -7.55 -4.58 -4.76
CA TYR A 20 -6.73 -3.70 -5.57
C TYR A 20 -5.48 -3.26 -4.80
N VAL A 21 -4.30 -3.58 -5.36
CA VAL A 21 -3.02 -3.10 -4.85
C VAL A 21 -2.63 -1.82 -5.60
N SER A 22 -2.59 -0.70 -4.89
CA SER A 22 -2.30 0.60 -5.50
C SER A 22 -0.85 0.71 -6.00
N ALA A 23 -0.63 1.51 -7.04
CA ALA A 23 0.72 1.79 -7.55
C ALA A 23 1.64 2.37 -6.47
N GLU A 24 1.10 3.21 -5.59
CA GLU A 24 1.87 3.79 -4.49
C GLU A 24 2.27 2.73 -3.45
N PHE A 25 1.42 1.71 -3.21
CA PHE A 25 1.79 0.59 -2.34
C PHE A 25 2.88 -0.26 -2.98
N ARG A 26 2.79 -0.53 -4.29
CA ARG A 26 3.84 -1.26 -5.03
C ARG A 26 5.20 -0.54 -4.93
N ARG A 27 5.23 0.78 -5.09
CA ARG A 27 6.45 1.57 -4.92
C ARG A 27 7.03 1.50 -3.50
N ASP A 28 6.17 1.50 -2.49
CA ASP A 28 6.62 1.35 -1.10
C ASP A 28 7.10 -0.08 -0.83
N ALA A 29 6.52 -1.10 -1.46
CA ALA A 29 6.98 -2.47 -1.40
C ALA A 29 8.40 -2.62 -1.99
N GLU A 30 8.68 -1.98 -3.13
CA GLU A 30 10.01 -1.99 -3.75
C GLU A 30 11.08 -1.40 -2.81
N GLN A 31 10.84 -0.20 -2.25
CA GLN A 31 11.76 0.41 -1.29
C GLN A 31 11.96 -0.45 -0.02
N TYR A 32 10.92 -1.13 0.46
CA TYR A 32 11.04 -2.08 1.57
C TYR A 32 11.93 -3.28 1.20
N VAL A 33 11.80 -3.80 -0.02
CA VAL A 33 12.63 -4.89 -0.56
C VAL A 33 14.09 -4.45 -0.66
N ASP A 34 14.34 -3.23 -1.15
CA ASP A 34 15.67 -2.65 -1.31
C ASP A 34 16.36 -2.35 0.05
N GLY A 35 15.58 -2.29 1.12
CA GLY A 35 16.11 -2.09 2.47
C GLY A 35 16.09 -0.64 2.96
N ASP A 36 15.47 0.26 2.20
CA ASP A 36 15.42 1.70 2.52
C ASP A 36 14.67 2.00 3.83
N PHE A 37 13.73 1.13 4.21
CA PHE A 37 12.99 1.26 5.47
C PHE A 37 12.49 -0.09 6.02
N THR A 38 11.98 -0.05 7.25
CA THR A 38 11.48 -1.21 7.99
C THR A 38 10.04 -1.57 7.63
N ILE A 39 9.60 -2.78 7.99
CA ILE A 39 8.20 -3.19 7.80
C ILE A 39 7.22 -2.28 8.57
N GLU A 40 7.63 -1.74 9.72
CA GLU A 40 6.83 -0.81 10.52
C GLU A 40 6.62 0.52 9.78
N GLU A 41 7.63 0.98 9.06
CA GLU A 41 7.55 2.17 8.20
C GLU A 41 6.66 1.92 6.98
N LEU A 42 6.72 0.74 6.36
CA LEU A 42 5.81 0.33 5.28
C LEU A 42 4.34 0.41 5.73
N MET A 43 4.05 -0.19 6.88
CA MET A 43 2.70 -0.21 7.46
C MET A 43 2.24 1.18 7.87
N THR A 44 3.15 2.01 8.39
CA THR A 44 2.86 3.40 8.76
C THR A 44 2.49 4.24 7.54
N ARG A 45 3.24 4.15 6.44
CA ARG A 45 2.94 4.84 5.16
C ARG A 45 1.60 4.39 4.60
N THR A 46 1.35 3.08 4.58
CA THR A 46 0.08 2.50 4.12
C THR A 46 -1.11 2.98 4.95
N LYS A 47 -0.99 2.97 6.29
CA LYS A 47 -2.05 3.41 7.21
C LYS A 47 -2.33 4.91 7.11
N ARG A 48 -1.30 5.74 6.90
CA ARG A 48 -1.51 7.19 6.66
C ARG A 48 -2.36 7.43 5.42
N ARG A 49 -2.07 6.75 4.30
CA ARG A 49 -2.88 6.86 3.07
C ARG A 49 -4.32 6.42 3.28
N TRP A 50 -4.54 5.28 3.94
CA TRP A 50 -5.88 4.81 4.29
C TRP A 50 -6.67 5.76 5.19
N LYS A 51 -6.00 6.50 6.07
CA LYS A 51 -6.64 7.51 6.92
C LYS A 51 -7.01 8.77 6.17
N VAL A 52 -6.22 9.17 5.17
CA VAL A 52 -6.52 10.31 4.29
C VAL A 52 -7.72 9.97 3.41
N ASP A 53 -7.72 8.79 2.80
CA ASP A 53 -8.82 8.31 1.93
C ASP A 53 -10.17 8.23 2.68
N LYS A 54 -10.16 7.78 3.94
CA LYS A 54 -11.36 7.73 4.79
C LYS A 54 -11.89 9.09 5.25
N HIS A 55 -11.21 10.21 4.96
CA HIS A 55 -11.61 11.54 5.41
C HIS A 55 -12.11 12.49 4.32
N GLU A 56 -12.34 12.00 3.09
CA GLU A 56 -13.07 12.77 2.07
C GLU A 56 -14.38 12.08 1.71
N PRO A 57 -15.52 12.72 2.03
CA PRO A 57 -16.31 13.27 0.94
C PRO A 57 -16.71 14.70 1.25
N LYS A 58 -16.23 15.67 0.47
CA LYS A 58 -16.91 16.95 0.16
C LYS A 58 -16.05 17.81 -0.76
N ALA A 59 -16.37 17.81 -2.05
CA ALA A 59 -16.90 19.01 -2.73
C ALA A 59 -16.84 18.81 -4.26
N ALA A 60 -17.99 18.46 -4.85
CA ALA A 60 -18.36 18.91 -6.18
C ALA A 60 -19.88 18.83 -6.34
N ALA A 61 -20.60 19.59 -5.51
CA ALA A 61 -21.93 20.06 -5.89
C ALA A 61 -21.72 21.35 -6.69
N HIS A 62 -21.56 21.20 -8.01
CA HIS A 62 -21.70 22.29 -8.95
C HIS A 62 -22.91 21.97 -9.84
N ALA A 63 -24.05 22.54 -9.46
CA ALA A 63 -25.17 22.87 -10.34
C ALA A 63 -25.87 24.08 -9.73
#